data_AF-A0A7W0A2M7-F1
#
_entry.id   AF-A0A7W0A2M7-F1
#
_cell.length_a   1.000
_cell.length_b   1.000
_cell.length_c   1.000
_cell.angle_alpha   90.00
_cell.angle_beta   90.00
_cell.angle_gamma   90.00
#
_symmetry.space_group_name_H-M   'P 1'
#
loop_
_entity.id
_entity.type
_entity.pdbx_description
1 polymer ?
#
loop_
_entity_poly.entity_id
_entity_poly.type
_entity_poly.pdbx_seq_one_letter_code
_entity_poly.pdbx_strand_id
1 'polypeptide(L)'
;MQDGQPPEEQPDDILDLVDRLEDLVSASRRVPFSGRIMVDEHQFLTLVDLLRDTVPAEIRQAQRVINDRERIVFEAQENATKILKTARDRAEYLLSDKGLLNEARQQGEEMLRQAEERRKRDMGLLEMAALEQFTIIEESMRDGLGLIESTMRQILDRMDRARQETVADHGASASAREPATTPPPARD
;
A
#
# COMPACT_ATOMS: atom_id res chain seq x y z
N MET A 1 28.67 37.67 34.03
CA MET A 1 28.10 38.98 34.43
C MET A 1 26.61 38.79 34.37
N GLN A 2 26.00 38.52 35.52
CA GLN A 2 24.56 38.32 35.64
C GLN A 2 24.11 39.52 36.47
N ASP A 3 23.49 40.49 35.79
CA ASP A 3 23.03 41.72 36.43
C ASP A 3 22.01 41.36 37.50
N GLY A 4 22.29 41.83 38.71
CA GLY A 4 21.38 41.73 39.85
C GLY A 4 20.13 42.52 39.53
N GLN A 5 19.07 41.81 39.15
CA GLN A 5 17.74 42.37 39.16
C GLN A 5 17.42 42.72 40.62
N PRO A 6 17.12 44.00 40.95
CA PRO A 6 16.74 44.37 42.30
C PRO A 6 15.53 43.52 42.74
N PRO A 7 15.39 43.19 44.04
CA PRO A 7 14.24 42.45 44.52
C PRO A 7 12.99 43.21 44.09
N GLU A 8 12.17 42.58 43.26
CA GLU A 8 10.83 43.07 42.95
C GLU A 8 10.12 43.22 44.29
N GLU A 9 9.89 44.45 44.74
CA GLU A 9 8.99 44.75 45.84
C GLU A 9 7.67 44.10 45.46
N GLN A 10 7.36 42.95 46.07
CA GLN A 10 6.08 42.31 45.87
C GLN A 10 5.04 43.35 46.27
N PRO A 11 4.08 43.68 45.37
CA PRO A 11 2.99 44.56 45.76
C PRO A 11 2.33 43.90 46.96
N ASP A 12 2.26 44.61 48.09
CA ASP A 12 1.75 44.07 49.35
C ASP A 12 0.43 43.31 49.07
N ASP A 13 0.47 41.97 49.17
CA ASP A 13 -0.72 41.14 48.94
C ASP A 13 -1.75 41.48 50.02
N ILE A 14 -3.04 41.25 49.77
CA ILE A 14 -4.09 41.49 50.77
C ILE A 14 -3.73 40.79 52.09
N LEU A 15 -3.13 39.59 52.00
CA LEU A 15 -2.67 38.82 53.16
C LEU A 15 -1.56 39.55 53.92
N ASP A 16 -0.56 40.10 53.23
CA ASP A 16 0.53 40.84 53.87
C ASP A 16 0.03 42.11 54.57
N LEU A 17 -0.95 42.79 53.98
CA LEU A 17 -1.58 43.97 54.57
C LEU A 17 -2.40 43.63 55.81
N VAL A 18 -3.11 42.50 55.78
CA VAL A 18 -3.86 41.98 56.94
C VAL A 18 -2.91 41.58 58.06
N ASP A 19 -1.82 40.88 57.75
CA ASP A 19 -0.81 40.45 58.72
C ASP A 19 -0.16 41.67 59.40
N ARG A 20 0.20 42.70 58.62
CA ARG A 20 0.73 43.97 59.19
C ARG A 20 -0.27 44.69 60.08
N LEU A 21 -1.57 44.62 59.75
CA LEU A 21 -2.62 45.23 60.54
C LEU A 21 -2.86 44.45 61.85
N GLU A 22 -2.72 43.13 61.81
CA GLU A 22 -2.74 42.25 62.99
C GLU A 22 -1.54 42.52 63.91
N ASP A 23 -0.34 42.64 63.34
CA ASP A 23 0.88 43.00 64.07
C ASP A 23 0.78 44.38 64.74
N LEU A 24 0.24 45.37 64.03
CA LEU A 24 0.00 46.72 64.56
C LEU A 24 -0.92 46.67 65.79
N VAL A 25 -2.00 45.89 65.71
CA VAL A 25 -2.95 45.71 66.82
C VAL A 25 -2.32 44.92 67.97
N SER A 26 -1.47 43.92 67.68
CA SER A 26 -0.78 43.11 68.68
C SER A 26 0.28 43.90 69.46
N ALA A 27 1.01 44.79 68.79
CA ALA A 27 2.03 45.66 69.40
C ALA A 27 1.43 46.85 70.19
N SER A 28 0.13 47.10 70.05
CA SER A 28 -0.56 48.25 70.64
C SER A 28 -0.74 48.13 72.15
N ARG A 29 -0.60 49.26 72.88
CA ARG A 29 -0.79 49.28 74.34
C ARG A 29 -2.26 49.13 74.71
N ARG A 30 -2.59 48.15 75.54
CA ARG A 30 -3.93 48.03 76.15
C ARG A 30 -4.14 49.08 77.23
N VAL A 31 -5.30 49.71 77.21
CA VAL A 31 -5.71 50.71 78.22
C VAL A 31 -6.36 49.98 79.40
N PRO A 32 -5.79 50.08 80.63
CA PRO A 32 -6.30 49.39 81.80
C PRO A 32 -7.78 49.70 82.06
N PHE A 33 -8.53 48.69 82.53
CA PHE A 33 -9.95 48.81 82.91
C PHE A 33 -10.94 49.24 81.80
N SER A 34 -10.51 49.38 80.54
CA SER A 34 -11.37 49.91 79.46
C SER A 34 -11.62 48.98 78.28
N GLY A 35 -10.92 47.84 78.18
CA GLY A 35 -11.00 46.92 77.04
C GLY A 35 -10.52 47.53 75.70
N ARG A 36 -9.99 48.76 75.71
CA ARG A 36 -9.54 49.49 74.53
C ARG A 36 -8.05 49.29 74.29
N ILE A 37 -7.65 49.44 73.03
CA ILE A 37 -6.27 49.34 72.55
C ILE A 37 -5.88 50.70 72.00
N MET A 38 -4.67 51.16 72.30
CA MET A 38 -4.13 52.43 71.84
C MET A 38 -3.16 52.16 70.69
N VAL A 39 -3.57 52.60 69.51
CA VAL A 39 -2.93 52.32 68.22
C VAL A 39 -2.42 53.65 67.65
N ASP A 40 -1.31 53.62 66.90
CA ASP A 40 -0.87 54.77 66.12
C ASP A 40 -1.86 55.02 64.97
N GLU A 41 -2.55 56.15 65.04
CA GLU A 41 -3.58 56.54 64.08
C GLU A 41 -3.02 56.62 62.66
N HIS A 42 -1.82 57.15 62.47
CA HIS A 42 -1.26 57.40 61.16
C HIS A 42 -0.88 56.09 60.45
N GLN A 43 -0.25 55.16 61.17
CA GLN A 43 0.09 53.84 60.65
C GLN A 43 -1.16 53.01 60.37
N PHE A 44 -2.16 53.05 61.26
CA PHE A 44 -3.42 52.35 61.05
C PHE A 44 -4.16 52.85 59.81
N LEU A 45 -4.33 54.17 59.67
CA LEU A 45 -5.01 54.76 58.52
C LEU A 45 -4.27 54.48 57.21
N THR A 46 -2.94 54.47 57.22
CA THR A 46 -2.13 54.12 56.04
C THR A 46 -2.39 52.69 55.56
N LEU A 47 -2.44 51.72 56.48
CA LEU A 47 -2.75 50.33 56.13
C LEU A 47 -4.19 50.17 55.62
N VAL A 48 -5.14 50.91 56.20
CA VAL A 48 -6.54 50.91 55.74
C VAL A 48 -6.67 51.49 54.34
N ASP A 49 -5.97 52.59 54.03
CA ASP A 49 -5.97 53.19 52.71
C ASP A 49 -5.35 52.24 51.68
N LEU A 50 -4.25 51.58 52.02
CA LEU A 50 -3.61 50.59 51.15
C LEU A 50 -4.53 49.38 50.89
N LEU A 51 -5.19 48.85 51.92
CA LEU A 51 -6.21 47.80 51.75
C LEU A 51 -7.37 48.27 50.85
N ARG A 52 -7.79 49.53 50.98
CA ARG A 52 -8.88 50.10 50.19
C ARG A 52 -8.53 50.25 48.71
N ASP A 53 -7.26 50.44 48.40
CA ASP A 53 -6.78 50.54 47.02
C ASP A 53 -6.51 49.16 46.40
N THR A 54 -5.89 48.25 47.17
CA THR A 54 -5.53 46.91 46.72
C THR A 54 -6.76 46.01 46.62
N VAL A 55 -7.49 45.74 47.71
CA VAL A 55 -8.59 44.73 47.74
C VAL A 55 -9.56 44.78 46.54
N PRO A 56 -10.06 45.95 46.10
CA PRO A 56 -10.94 46.00 44.93
C PRO A 56 -10.27 45.55 43.62
N ALA A 57 -8.98 45.80 43.43
CA ALA A 57 -8.24 45.40 42.24
C ALA A 57 -8.09 43.88 42.15
N GLU A 58 -7.72 43.24 43.25
CA GLU A 58 -7.56 41.79 43.40
C GLU A 58 -8.89 41.07 43.24
N ILE A 59 -9.98 41.60 43.82
CA ILE A 59 -11.34 41.04 43.60
C ILE A 59 -11.72 41.12 42.12
N ARG A 60 -11.47 42.26 41.46
CA ARG A 60 -11.72 42.39 40.01
C ARG A 60 -10.86 41.42 39.20
N GLN A 61 -9.62 41.18 39.60
CA GLN A 61 -8.74 40.22 38.95
C GLN A 61 -9.23 38.78 39.12
N ALA A 62 -9.60 38.38 40.33
CA ALA A 62 -10.18 37.07 40.59
C ALA A 62 -11.45 36.85 39.77
N GLN A 63 -12.34 37.84 39.69
CA GLN A 63 -13.54 37.75 38.86
C GLN A 63 -13.23 37.60 37.37
N ARG A 64 -12.22 38.30 36.85
CA ARG A 64 -11.76 38.12 35.46
C ARG A 64 -11.27 36.70 35.22
N VAL A 65 -10.44 36.17 36.11
CA VAL A 65 -9.92 34.79 36.00
C VAL A 65 -11.05 33.77 36.02
N ILE A 66 -12.07 33.96 36.86
CA ILE A 66 -13.26 33.09 36.89
C ILE A 66 -14.01 33.15 35.56
N ASN A 67 -14.29 34.35 35.05
CA ASN A 67 -15.00 34.53 33.78
C ASN A 67 -14.22 33.95 32.59
N ASP A 68 -12.90 34.13 32.57
CA ASP A 68 -12.02 33.58 31.52
C ASP A 68 -12.01 32.06 31.59
N ARG A 69 -11.94 31.48 32.79
CA ARG A 69 -12.05 30.03 32.98
C ARG A 69 -13.37 29.49 32.43
N GLU A 70 -14.49 30.13 32.74
CA GLU A 70 -15.80 29.73 32.24
C GLU A 70 -15.86 29.79 30.70
N ARG A 71 -15.34 30.87 30.12
CA ARG A 71 -15.24 31.04 28.67
C ARG A 71 -14.40 29.93 28.03
N ILE A 72 -13.22 29.63 28.57
CA ILE A 72 -12.34 28.57 28.06
C ILE A 72 -13.03 27.21 28.12
N VAL A 73 -13.74 26.91 29.21
CA VAL A 73 -14.48 25.64 29.35
C VAL A 73 -15.59 25.54 28.31
N PHE A 74 -16.33 26.63 28.07
CA PHE A 74 -17.37 26.67 27.05
C PHE A 74 -16.80 26.46 25.64
N GLU A 75 -15.75 27.20 25.27
CA GLU A 75 -15.07 27.06 23.97
C GLU A 75 -14.52 25.64 23.76
N ALA A 76 -13.95 25.03 24.80
CA ALA A 76 -13.45 23.66 24.75
C ALA A 76 -14.58 22.64 24.52
N GLN A 77 -15.72 22.81 25.19
CA GLN A 77 -16.89 21.94 25.00
C GLN A 77 -17.48 22.08 23.59
N GLU A 78 -17.56 23.30 23.07
CA GLU A 78 -18.03 23.55 21.70
C GLU A 78 -17.09 22.90 20.67
N ASN A 79 -15.77 23.07 20.83
CA ASN A 79 -14.77 22.46 19.97
C ASN A 79 -14.80 20.94 20.03
N ALA A 80 -14.93 20.35 21.23
CA ALA A 80 -15.09 18.90 21.40
C ALA A 80 -16.34 18.39 20.67
N THR A 81 -17.45 19.12 20.77
CA THR A 81 -18.71 18.78 20.08
C THR A 81 -18.55 18.85 18.57
N LYS A 82 -17.86 19.87 18.04
CA LYS A 82 -17.54 20.00 16.60
C LYS A 82 -16.68 18.83 16.12
N ILE A 83 -15.61 18.50 16.84
CA ILE A 83 -14.71 17.39 16.51
C ILE A 83 -15.48 16.06 16.47
N LEU A 84 -16.31 15.79 17.50
CA LEU A 84 -17.12 14.58 17.56
C LEU A 84 -18.12 14.50 16.40
N LYS A 85 -18.75 15.62 16.04
CA LYS A 85 -19.65 15.68 14.88
C LYS A 85 -18.90 15.34 13.59
N THR A 86 -17.80 16.02 13.31
CA THR A 86 -17.00 15.76 12.10
C THR A 86 -16.47 14.33 12.04
N ALA A 87 -16.04 13.77 13.17
CA ALA A 87 -15.59 12.39 13.24
C ALA A 87 -16.73 11.40 12.93
N ARG A 88 -17.94 11.64 13.46
CA ARG A 88 -19.14 10.84 13.16
C ARG A 88 -19.53 10.96 11.69
N ASP A 89 -19.60 12.18 11.15
CA ASP A 89 -19.95 12.41 9.73
C ASP A 89 -18.95 11.70 8.80
N ARG A 90 -17.66 11.73 9.14
CA ARG A 90 -16.61 11.03 8.37
C ARG A 90 -16.70 9.52 8.51
N ALA A 91 -16.97 9.01 9.72
CA ALA A 91 -17.19 7.58 9.93
C ALA A 91 -18.41 7.08 9.16
N GLU A 92 -19.51 7.85 9.18
CA GLU A 92 -20.71 7.55 8.40
C GLU A 92 -20.44 7.62 6.90
N TYR A 93 -19.65 8.58 6.40
CA TYR A 93 -19.21 8.62 5.01
C TYR A 93 -18.39 7.38 4.59
N LEU A 94 -17.46 6.95 5.45
CA LEU A 94 -16.64 5.75 5.20
C LEU A 94 -17.48 4.47 5.25
N LEU A 95 -18.38 4.35 6.23
CA LEU A 95 -19.32 3.23 6.37
C LEU A 95 -20.42 3.22 5.32
N SER A 96 -20.80 4.39 4.80
CA SER A 96 -21.77 4.56 3.71
C SER A 96 -21.29 3.93 2.41
N ASP A 97 -20.03 3.45 2.35
CA ASP A 97 -19.56 2.45 1.40
C ASP A 97 -19.55 2.91 -0.07
N LYS A 98 -20.11 4.09 -0.39
CA LYS A 98 -20.23 4.58 -1.76
C LYS A 98 -18.91 5.00 -2.37
N GLY A 99 -17.90 5.33 -1.57
CA GLY A 99 -16.57 5.62 -2.09
C GLY A 99 -15.79 4.33 -2.32
N LEU A 100 -15.53 3.62 -1.22
CA LEU A 100 -14.64 2.46 -1.21
C LEU A 100 -15.22 1.25 -1.95
N LEU A 101 -16.51 0.94 -1.80
CA LEU A 101 -17.14 -0.19 -2.50
C LEU A 101 -17.26 0.07 -3.99
N ASN A 102 -17.57 1.31 -4.40
CA ASN A 102 -17.64 1.65 -5.83
C ASN A 102 -16.26 1.61 -6.48
N GLU A 103 -15.23 2.11 -5.80
CA GLU A 103 -13.85 2.03 -6.30
C GLU A 103 -13.38 0.57 -6.38
N ALA A 104 -13.59 -0.23 -5.33
CA ALA A 104 -13.28 -1.65 -5.34
C ALA A 104 -14.05 -2.41 -6.42
N ARG A 105 -15.32 -2.05 -6.65
CA ARG A 105 -16.15 -2.64 -7.71
C ARG A 105 -15.63 -2.27 -9.09
N GLN A 106 -15.30 -1.00 -9.35
CA GLN A 106 -14.72 -0.57 -10.62
C GLN A 106 -13.38 -1.26 -10.90
N GLN A 107 -12.52 -1.36 -9.90
CA GLN A 107 -11.26 -2.10 -10.02
C GLN A 107 -11.49 -3.59 -10.32
N GLY A 108 -12.48 -4.21 -9.67
CA GLY A 108 -12.87 -5.59 -9.93
C GLY A 108 -13.41 -5.80 -11.35
N GLU A 109 -14.29 -4.92 -11.82
CA GLU A 109 -14.84 -4.94 -13.17
C GLU A 109 -13.74 -4.75 -14.24
N GLU A 110 -12.79 -3.83 -14.01
CA GLU A 110 -11.65 -3.62 -14.90
C GLU A 110 -10.69 -4.82 -14.90
N MET A 111 -10.41 -5.43 -13.74
CA MET A 111 -9.60 -6.64 -13.65
C MET A 111 -10.23 -7.79 -14.41
N LEU A 112 -11.55 -7.99 -14.27
CA LEU A 112 -12.29 -8.99 -15.02
C LEU A 112 -12.18 -8.72 -16.52
N ARG A 113 -12.44 -7.49 -16.97
CA ARG A 113 -12.33 -7.10 -18.39
C ARG A 113 -10.95 -7.41 -18.96
N GLN A 114 -9.89 -7.02 -18.25
CA GLN A 114 -8.52 -7.31 -18.66
C GLN A 114 -8.21 -8.81 -18.71
N ALA A 115 -8.71 -9.58 -17.76
CA ALA A 115 -8.58 -11.04 -17.77
C ALA A 115 -9.32 -11.65 -18.98
N GLU A 116 -10.51 -11.15 -19.32
CA GLU A 116 -11.25 -11.61 -20.50
C GLU A 116 -10.53 -11.30 -21.81
N GLU A 117 -9.98 -10.09 -21.93
CA GLU A 117 -9.23 -9.66 -23.10
C GLU A 117 -7.92 -10.43 -23.26
N ARG A 118 -7.22 -10.72 -22.16
CA ARG A 118 -6.05 -11.62 -22.16
C ARG A 118 -6.44 -13.01 -22.62
N ARG A 119 -7.47 -13.60 -22.01
CA ARG A 119 -7.98 -14.92 -22.37
C ARG A 119 -8.36 -15.03 -23.85
N LYS A 120 -9.06 -14.02 -24.38
CA LYS A 120 -9.43 -13.98 -25.81
C LYS A 120 -8.21 -13.90 -26.72
N ARG A 121 -7.21 -13.07 -26.38
CA ARG A 121 -5.95 -12.99 -27.12
C ARG A 121 -5.20 -14.31 -27.09
N ASP A 122 -5.05 -14.91 -25.91
CA ASP A 122 -4.33 -16.17 -25.74
C ASP A 122 -5.03 -17.30 -26.52
N MET A 123 -6.37 -17.36 -26.48
CA MET A 123 -7.13 -18.31 -27.30
C MET A 123 -6.93 -18.09 -28.80
N GLY A 124 -6.94 -16.84 -29.27
CA GLY A 124 -6.67 -16.54 -30.67
C GLY A 124 -5.26 -16.96 -31.11
N LEU A 125 -4.25 -16.79 -30.25
CA LEU A 125 -2.89 -17.26 -30.51
C LEU A 125 -2.83 -18.79 -30.58
N LEU A 126 -3.51 -19.49 -29.67
CA LEU A 126 -3.59 -20.95 -29.65
C LEU A 126 -4.29 -21.49 -30.91
N GLU A 127 -5.38 -20.85 -31.36
CA GLU A 127 -6.09 -21.23 -32.58
C GLU A 127 -5.18 -21.08 -33.82
N MET A 128 -4.44 -19.98 -33.92
CA MET A 128 -3.49 -19.77 -35.03
C MET A 128 -2.36 -20.80 -35.02
N ALA A 129 -1.79 -21.10 -33.85
CA ALA A 129 -0.75 -22.11 -33.71
C ALA A 129 -1.28 -23.51 -34.08
N ALA A 130 -2.52 -23.84 -33.70
CA ALA A 130 -3.14 -25.12 -34.07
C ALA A 130 -3.28 -25.26 -35.59
N LEU A 131 -3.73 -24.22 -36.29
CA LEU A 131 -3.85 -24.21 -37.76
C LEU A 131 -2.50 -24.36 -38.46
N GLU A 132 -1.47 -23.67 -37.99
CA GLU A 132 -0.10 -23.80 -38.50
C GLU A 132 0.40 -25.24 -38.33
N GLN A 133 0.17 -25.83 -37.16
CA GLN A 133 0.59 -27.19 -36.87
C GLN A 133 -0.14 -28.23 -37.72
N PHE A 134 -1.44 -28.03 -38.01
CA PHE A 134 -2.15 -28.89 -38.96
C PHE A 134 -1.54 -28.82 -40.37
N THR A 135 -1.15 -27.63 -40.81
CA THR A 135 -0.51 -27.45 -42.14
C THR A 135 0.81 -28.21 -42.22
N ILE A 136 1.65 -28.11 -41.19
CA ILE A 136 2.93 -28.85 -41.11
C ILE A 136 2.69 -30.36 -41.12
N ILE A 137 1.69 -30.84 -40.38
CA ILE A 137 1.35 -32.26 -40.34
C ILE A 137 0.91 -32.74 -41.72
N GLU A 138 0.03 -32.01 -42.41
CA GLU A 138 -0.42 -32.36 -43.76
C GLU A 138 0.72 -32.44 -44.78
N GLU A 139 1.64 -31.48 -44.74
CA GLU A 139 2.83 -31.47 -45.59
C GLU A 139 3.73 -32.67 -45.31
N SER A 140 4.03 -32.94 -44.03
CA SER A 140 4.85 -34.09 -43.63
C SER A 140 4.23 -35.44 -44.02
N MET A 141 2.90 -35.56 -43.95
CA MET A 141 2.19 -36.76 -44.40
C MET A 141 2.27 -36.93 -45.90
N ARG A 142 2.10 -35.84 -46.67
CA ARG A 142 2.23 -35.85 -48.12
C ARG A 142 3.64 -36.28 -48.55
N ASP A 143 4.66 -35.71 -47.92
CA ASP A 143 6.06 -36.05 -48.18
C ASP A 143 6.37 -37.50 -47.83
N GLY A 144 5.89 -37.97 -46.67
CA GLY A 144 6.03 -39.37 -46.25
C GLY A 144 5.40 -40.35 -47.23
N LEU A 145 4.18 -40.05 -47.71
CA LEU A 145 3.51 -40.87 -48.73
C LEU A 145 4.25 -40.84 -50.07
N GLY A 146 4.76 -39.67 -50.48
CA GLY A 146 5.59 -39.54 -51.69
C GLY A 146 6.90 -40.33 -51.61
N LEU A 147 7.52 -40.38 -50.44
CA LEU A 147 8.70 -41.21 -50.20
C LEU A 147 8.37 -42.71 -50.30
N ILE A 148 7.25 -43.13 -49.73
CA ILE A 148 6.77 -44.52 -49.84
C ILE A 148 6.52 -44.88 -51.30
N GLU A 149 5.79 -44.04 -52.05
CA GLU A 149 5.48 -44.28 -53.46
C GLU A 149 6.76 -44.38 -54.31
N SER A 150 7.68 -43.44 -54.14
CA SER A 150 8.95 -43.44 -54.88
C SER A 150 9.83 -44.64 -54.52
N THR A 151 9.86 -45.06 -53.25
CA THR A 151 10.57 -46.26 -52.81
C THR A 151 9.96 -47.52 -53.40
N MET A 152 8.62 -47.64 -53.40
CA MET A 152 7.92 -48.75 -54.05
C MET A 152 8.23 -48.81 -55.54
N ARG A 153 8.20 -47.68 -56.25
CA ARG A 153 8.55 -47.61 -57.68
C ARG A 153 10.00 -48.05 -57.92
N GLN A 154 10.95 -47.61 -57.09
CA GLN A 154 12.34 -48.06 -57.17
C GLN A 154 12.50 -49.57 -56.93
N ILE A 155 11.76 -50.16 -55.99
CA ILE A 155 11.80 -51.61 -55.73
C ILE A 155 11.26 -52.38 -56.94
N LEU A 156 10.11 -51.95 -57.49
CA LEU A 156 9.54 -52.55 -58.68
C LEU A 156 10.52 -52.49 -59.87
N ASP A 157 11.12 -51.34 -60.13
CA ASP A 157 12.11 -51.17 -61.21
C ASP A 157 13.36 -52.04 -61.01
N ARG A 158 13.80 -52.22 -59.76
CA ARG A 158 14.92 -53.13 -59.43
C ARG A 158 14.55 -54.58 -59.67
N MET A 159 13.32 -54.98 -59.33
CA MET A 159 12.82 -56.34 -59.58
C MET A 159 12.67 -56.62 -61.08
N ASP A 160 12.15 -55.67 -61.85
CA ASP A 160 12.03 -55.82 -63.31
C ASP A 160 13.39 -55.93 -63.98
N ARG A 161 14.38 -55.15 -63.54
CA ARG A 161 15.77 -55.26 -64.01
C ARG A 161 16.39 -56.61 -63.63
N ALA A 162 16.25 -57.05 -62.38
CA ALA A 162 16.75 -58.37 -61.95
C ALA A 162 16.10 -59.52 -62.75
N ARG A 163 14.82 -59.39 -63.12
CA ARG A 163 14.12 -60.34 -63.98
C ARG A 163 14.64 -60.32 -65.42
N GLN A 164 14.95 -59.15 -65.98
CA GLN A 164 15.51 -59.04 -67.32
C GLN A 164 16.95 -59.56 -67.39
N GLU A 165 17.76 -59.30 -66.36
CA GLU A 165 19.14 -59.81 -66.25
C GLU A 165 19.16 -61.35 -66.12
N THR A 166 18.26 -61.93 -65.33
CA THR A 166 18.14 -63.40 -65.24
C THR A 166 17.70 -64.05 -66.56
N VAL A 167 16.83 -63.39 -67.34
CA VAL A 167 16.44 -63.86 -68.70
C VAL A 167 17.59 -63.69 -69.71
N ALA A 168 18.38 -62.63 -69.60
CA ALA A 168 19.55 -62.38 -70.47
C ALA A 168 20.71 -63.34 -70.16
N ASP A 169 20.98 -63.66 -68.89
CA ASP A 169 22.04 -64.59 -68.47
C ASP A 169 21.73 -66.04 -68.91
N HIS A 170 20.45 -66.46 -68.83
CA HIS A 170 20.01 -67.76 -69.37
C HIS A 170 20.06 -67.83 -70.91
N GLY A 171 19.99 -66.70 -71.62
CA GLY A 171 20.16 -66.63 -73.07
C GLY A 171 21.62 -66.63 -73.53
N ALA A 172 22.53 -66.01 -72.75
CA ALA A 172 23.95 -65.90 -73.09
C ALA A 172 24.73 -67.21 -72.84
N SER A 173 24.32 -68.04 -71.87
CA SER A 173 24.94 -69.35 -71.61
C SER A 173 24.76 -70.38 -72.74
N ALA A 174 23.89 -70.16 -73.73
CA ALA A 174 23.66 -71.09 -74.84
C ALA A 174 24.60 -70.89 -76.05
N SER A 175 25.35 -69.78 -76.12
CA SER A 175 26.06 -69.36 -77.35
C SER A 175 27.59 -69.40 -77.29
N ALA A 176 28.20 -70.12 -76.34
CA ALA A 176 29.66 -70.23 -76.25
C ALA A 176 30.13 -71.65 -75.90
N ARG A 177 30.08 -72.57 -76.87
CA ARG A 177 30.90 -73.79 -76.84
C ARG A 177 31.14 -74.38 -78.23
N GLU A 178 32.27 -74.04 -78.84
CA GLU A 178 33.09 -74.85 -79.77
C GLU A 178 34.33 -73.99 -80.20
N PRO A 179 35.46 -74.54 -80.66
CA PRO A 179 35.63 -75.85 -81.30
C PRO A 179 36.89 -76.66 -80.92
N ALA A 180 36.95 -77.88 -81.47
CA ALA A 180 38.13 -78.55 -82.05
C ALA A 180 38.58 -79.90 -81.46
N THR A 181 38.80 -80.80 -82.44
CA THR A 181 39.77 -81.91 -82.50
C THR A 181 39.26 -83.27 -82.02
N THR A 182 39.52 -84.43 -82.65
CA THR A 182 39.99 -84.90 -83.97
C THR A 182 39.82 -86.44 -83.90
N PRO A 183 39.57 -87.18 -85.00
CA PRO A 183 39.24 -88.61 -84.99
C PRO A 183 40.51 -89.50 -85.19
N PRO A 184 40.41 -90.79 -85.59
CA PRO A 184 40.39 -92.04 -84.80
C PRO A 184 41.68 -92.90 -85.04
N PRO A 185 41.85 -94.18 -84.59
CA PRO A 185 41.23 -95.40 -85.19
C PRO A 185 40.96 -96.54 -84.14
N ALA A 186 40.46 -97.77 -84.36
CA ALA A 186 40.43 -98.70 -85.50
C ALA A 186 39.49 -99.93 -85.25
N ARG A 187 39.28 -100.72 -86.34
CA ARG A 187 38.89 -102.15 -86.50
C ARG A 187 37.45 -102.41 -86.95
N ASP A 188 37.15 -103.20 -87.99
CA ASP A 188 37.90 -104.23 -88.75
C ASP A 188 38.21 -103.87 -90.22
#